data_AF-A0A8H7IQV3-F1
#
_entry.id   AF-A0A8H7IQV3-F1
#
_cell.length_a   1.000
_cell.length_b   1.000
_cell.length_c   1.000
_cell.angle_alpha   90.00
_cell.angle_beta   90.00
_cell.angle_gamma   90.00
#
_symmetry.space_group_name_H-M   'P 1'
#
loop_
_entity.id
_entity.type
_entity.pdbx_description
1 polymer ?
#
loop_
_entity_poly.entity_id
_entity_poly.type
_entity_poly.pdbx_seq_one_letter_code
_entity_poly.pdbx_strand_id
1 'polypeptide(L)'
;MHSYGGYFGTEGLTGLGIKERAPKGLAGGIKWLAYMAAGLPRKGMGASDIEVPIFEDVGKGGPVDPMSMVFEFDLVLLPRDPVAMFYHDVPEDLRKQAVADLTGFAKWGLMAKVDNESWRNIDVAYLKCTDDRALPFPMQEKMIRDVQELGIEVRVSSCDSSHSPFLSQPQTVVDWIEGLTAV
;
A
#
# COMPACT_ATOMS: atom_id res chain seq x y z
N MET A 1 -3.93 1.41 5.88
CA MET A 1 -4.02 1.21 4.42
C MET A 1 -2.89 0.30 4.00
N HIS A 2 -3.19 -0.74 3.22
CA HIS A 2 -2.21 -1.74 2.79
C HIS A 2 -2.11 -1.77 1.26
N SER A 3 -0.91 -2.01 0.73
CA SER A 3 -0.68 -2.23 -0.70
C SER A 3 -1.36 -1.18 -1.58
N TYR A 4 -2.14 -1.65 -2.55
CA TYR A 4 -2.95 -0.86 -3.46
C TYR A 4 -3.95 0.08 -2.75
N GLY A 5 -4.41 -0.26 -1.54
CA GLY A 5 -5.28 0.59 -0.73
C GLY A 5 -4.69 1.97 -0.39
N GLY A 6 -3.36 2.13 -0.47
CA GLY A 6 -2.70 3.43 -0.31
C GLY A 6 -3.12 4.46 -1.36
N TYR A 7 -3.45 4.05 -2.58
CA TYR A 7 -3.92 4.96 -3.64
C TYR A 7 -5.29 5.56 -3.29
N PHE A 8 -6.25 4.71 -2.95
CA PHE A 8 -7.61 5.16 -2.62
C PHE A 8 -7.67 6.00 -1.36
N GLY A 9 -6.88 5.66 -0.34
CA GLY A 9 -6.84 6.48 0.86
C GLY A 9 -6.12 7.82 0.64
N THR A 10 -5.10 7.85 -0.22
CA THR A 10 -4.47 9.11 -0.63
C THR A 10 -5.47 10.01 -1.37
N GLU A 11 -6.25 9.42 -2.26
CA GLU A 11 -7.25 10.14 -3.05
C GLU A 11 -8.45 10.60 -2.18
N GLY A 12 -9.11 9.66 -1.51
CA GLY A 12 -10.44 9.87 -0.94
C GLY A 12 -10.49 10.52 0.44
N LEU A 13 -9.35 10.65 1.14
CA LEU A 13 -9.34 11.14 2.54
C LEU A 13 -9.05 12.64 2.68
N THR A 14 -8.83 13.35 1.57
CA THR A 14 -8.58 14.80 1.58
C THR A 14 -9.77 15.56 2.16
N GLY A 15 -9.52 16.53 3.03
CA GLY A 15 -10.57 17.31 3.70
C GLY A 15 -11.21 16.61 4.90
N LEU A 16 -10.84 15.36 5.18
CA LEU A 16 -11.34 14.60 6.34
C LEU A 16 -10.39 14.66 7.55
N GLY A 17 -9.23 15.30 7.41
CA GLY A 17 -8.26 15.48 8.49
C GLY A 17 -8.77 16.36 9.62
N ILE A 18 -8.26 16.14 10.84
CA ILE A 18 -8.59 16.99 12.01
C ILE A 18 -8.23 18.45 11.73
N LYS A 19 -7.04 18.71 11.17
CA LYS A 19 -6.54 20.06 10.84
C LYS A 19 -7.40 20.75 9.78
N GLU A 20 -8.00 19.99 8.88
CA GLU A 20 -8.85 20.50 7.78
C GLU A 20 -10.30 20.73 8.23
N ARG A 21 -10.78 19.95 9.20
CA ARG A 21 -12.16 19.98 9.71
C ARG A 21 -12.36 21.01 10.82
N ALA A 22 -11.36 21.20 11.69
CA ALA A 22 -11.48 22.10 12.84
C ALA A 22 -11.85 23.56 12.46
N PRO A 23 -11.24 24.20 11.42
CA PRO A 23 -11.62 25.56 11.01
C PRO A 23 -13.06 25.68 10.49
N LYS A 24 -13.68 24.56 10.10
CA LYS A 24 -15.08 24.48 9.64
C LYS A 24 -16.07 24.26 10.79
N GLY A 25 -15.60 24.26 12.04
CA GLY A 25 -16.44 23.97 13.22
C GLY A 25 -16.88 22.51 13.32
N LEU A 26 -16.26 21.59 12.56
CA LEU A 26 -16.59 20.18 12.57
C LEU A 26 -15.75 19.44 13.62
N ALA A 27 -16.42 18.66 14.48
CA ALA A 27 -15.75 17.83 15.47
C ALA A 27 -15.06 16.61 14.82
N GLY A 28 -13.94 16.20 15.42
CA GLY A 28 -13.16 15.03 15.04
C GLY A 28 -12.56 15.10 13.63
N GLY A 29 -12.04 13.97 13.17
CA GLY A 29 -11.40 13.83 11.88
C GLY A 29 -10.32 12.76 11.90
N ILE A 30 -9.66 12.59 10.76
CA ILE A 30 -8.55 11.64 10.62
C ILE A 30 -7.28 12.29 11.19
N LYS A 31 -6.64 11.59 12.12
CA LYS A 31 -5.34 12.01 12.69
C LYS A 31 -4.16 11.48 11.88
N TRP A 32 -4.22 10.21 11.50
CA TRP A 32 -3.13 9.50 10.84
C TRP A 32 -3.59 8.84 9.55
N LEU A 33 -2.76 8.96 8.52
CA LEU A 33 -2.72 8.08 7.37
C LEU A 33 -1.64 7.03 7.61
N ALA A 34 -2.06 5.83 8.03
CA ALA A 34 -1.17 4.72 8.28
C ALA A 34 -1.03 3.85 7.02
N TYR A 35 0.11 3.94 6.35
CA TYR A 35 0.49 3.16 5.17
C TYR A 35 1.32 1.95 5.60
N MET A 36 1.05 0.76 5.06
CA MET A 36 1.75 -0.48 5.40
C MET A 36 2.02 -1.24 4.12
N ALA A 37 3.28 -1.42 3.73
CA ALA A 37 3.66 -2.00 2.44
C ALA A 37 2.80 -1.45 1.28
N ALA A 38 2.53 -0.14 1.31
CA ALA A 38 1.47 0.50 0.52
C ALA A 38 2.00 1.51 -0.49
N GLY A 39 1.26 1.72 -1.57
CA GLY A 39 1.50 2.84 -2.46
C GLY A 39 1.33 4.17 -1.72
N LEU A 40 2.25 5.10 -1.95
CA LEU A 40 2.19 6.46 -1.43
C LEU A 40 2.30 7.44 -2.62
N PRO A 41 1.26 7.54 -3.46
CA PRO A 41 1.34 8.27 -4.72
C PRO A 41 1.33 9.77 -4.53
N ARG A 42 1.95 10.47 -5.48
CA ARG A 42 1.73 11.90 -5.71
C ARG A 42 0.62 12.11 -6.73
N LYS A 43 0.09 13.33 -6.76
CA LYS A 43 -0.88 13.77 -7.75
C LYS A 43 -0.41 13.43 -9.16
N GLY A 44 -1.31 12.85 -9.95
CA GLY A 44 -1.07 12.41 -11.32
C GLY A 44 -0.42 11.03 -11.45
N MET A 45 -0.15 10.33 -10.33
CA MET A 45 0.37 8.95 -10.33
C MET A 45 -0.74 7.93 -10.06
N GLY A 46 -0.70 6.83 -10.81
CA GLY A 46 -1.41 5.58 -10.55
C GLY A 46 -0.47 4.46 -10.08
N ALA A 47 -1.01 3.27 -9.82
CA ALA A 47 -0.22 2.12 -9.38
C ALA A 47 0.70 1.58 -10.48
N SER A 48 0.26 1.68 -11.75
CA SER A 48 1.09 1.35 -12.90
C SER A 48 2.26 2.31 -13.15
N ASP A 49 2.26 3.50 -12.53
CA ASP A 49 3.35 4.47 -12.67
C ASP A 49 4.52 4.18 -11.70
N ILE A 50 4.36 3.23 -10.78
CA ILE A 50 5.49 2.71 -10.01
C ILE A 50 6.19 1.64 -10.85
N GLU A 51 7.47 1.87 -11.15
CA GLU A 51 8.35 0.88 -11.77
C GLU A 51 8.66 -0.25 -10.78
N VAL A 52 7.73 -1.20 -10.66
CA VAL A 52 7.92 -2.45 -9.92
C VAL A 52 7.80 -3.65 -10.84
N PRO A 53 8.58 -4.73 -10.59
CA PRO A 53 8.59 -5.93 -11.44
C PRO A 53 7.19 -6.53 -11.63
N ILE A 54 6.33 -6.41 -10.61
CA ILE A 54 4.99 -7.00 -10.62
C ILE A 54 4.07 -6.46 -11.73
N PHE A 55 4.38 -5.28 -12.31
CA PHE A 55 3.59 -4.64 -13.36
C PHE A 55 4.28 -4.59 -14.73
N GLU A 56 5.52 -5.07 -14.87
CA GLU A 56 6.30 -4.90 -16.11
C GLU A 56 5.68 -5.59 -17.33
N ASP A 57 4.99 -6.70 -17.14
CA ASP A 57 4.40 -7.54 -18.20
C ASP A 57 2.91 -7.30 -18.45
N VAL A 58 2.30 -6.43 -17.66
CA VAL A 58 0.86 -6.14 -17.69
C VAL A 58 0.49 -5.52 -19.06
N GLY A 59 0.01 -6.36 -19.98
CA GLY A 59 -0.47 -5.95 -21.31
C GLY A 59 0.52 -6.08 -22.47
N LYS A 60 1.71 -6.69 -22.28
CA LYS A 60 2.75 -6.78 -23.33
C LYS A 60 2.76 -8.09 -24.14
N GLY A 61 1.94 -9.08 -23.81
CA GLY A 61 1.77 -10.30 -24.62
C GLY A 61 3.00 -11.21 -24.76
N GLY A 62 4.00 -11.08 -23.88
CA GLY A 62 5.22 -11.90 -23.83
C GLY A 62 5.17 -13.03 -22.79
N PRO A 63 6.26 -13.80 -22.60
CA PRO A 63 6.37 -14.74 -21.49
C PRO A 63 6.31 -13.96 -20.18
N VAL A 64 5.23 -14.17 -19.45
CA VAL A 64 4.90 -13.44 -18.22
C VAL A 64 5.75 -13.97 -17.06
N ASP A 65 6.45 -13.09 -16.34
CA ASP A 65 7.23 -13.44 -15.14
C ASP A 65 6.33 -14.11 -14.07
N PRO A 66 6.73 -15.23 -13.43
CA PRO A 66 6.00 -15.83 -12.29
C PRO A 66 5.69 -14.86 -11.14
N MET A 67 6.49 -13.81 -10.98
CA MET A 67 6.34 -12.75 -9.99
C MET A 67 5.47 -11.58 -10.45
N SER A 68 4.87 -11.66 -11.64
CA SER A 68 4.02 -10.60 -12.17
C SER A 68 2.52 -10.83 -11.92
N MET A 69 1.74 -9.76 -12.10
CA MET A 69 0.29 -9.81 -12.11
C MET A 69 -0.24 -10.28 -13.47
N VAL A 70 -1.26 -11.14 -13.46
CA VAL A 70 -1.97 -11.63 -14.64
C VAL A 70 -3.38 -11.04 -14.72
N PHE A 71 -3.85 -10.83 -15.95
CA PHE A 71 -5.23 -10.45 -16.21
C PHE A 71 -6.12 -11.69 -16.33
N GLU A 72 -7.23 -11.68 -15.61
CA GLU A 72 -8.36 -12.56 -15.86
C GLU A 72 -9.47 -11.72 -16.54
N PHE A 73 -9.86 -12.16 -17.75
CA PHE A 73 -10.93 -11.53 -18.55
C PHE A 73 -10.78 -10.02 -18.80
N ASP A 74 -9.54 -9.50 -18.90
CA ASP A 74 -9.20 -8.09 -19.12
C ASP A 74 -9.67 -7.08 -18.04
N LEU A 75 -10.36 -7.54 -16.99
CA LEU A 75 -10.99 -6.68 -16.00
C LEU A 75 -10.39 -6.81 -14.61
N VAL A 76 -9.90 -8.01 -14.27
CA VAL A 76 -9.43 -8.37 -12.94
C VAL A 76 -7.95 -8.72 -13.00
N LEU A 77 -7.17 -8.21 -12.05
CA LEU A 77 -5.77 -8.53 -11.83
C LEU A 77 -5.63 -9.49 -10.66
N LEU A 78 -4.86 -10.55 -10.88
CA LEU A 78 -4.47 -11.53 -9.85
C LEU A 78 -2.94 -11.69 -9.86
N PRO A 79 -2.31 -11.94 -8.70
CA PRO A 79 -0.91 -12.37 -8.70
C PRO A 79 -0.80 -13.76 -9.31
N ARG A 80 0.26 -14.02 -10.08
CA ARG A 80 0.50 -15.35 -10.63
C ARG A 80 0.99 -16.35 -9.59
N ASP A 81 1.81 -15.88 -8.65
CA ASP A 81 2.24 -16.65 -7.48
C ASP A 81 1.99 -15.84 -6.20
N PRO A 82 0.75 -15.87 -5.66
CA PRO A 82 0.42 -15.15 -4.43
C PRO A 82 1.26 -15.61 -3.23
N VAL A 83 1.69 -16.87 -3.22
CA VAL A 83 2.54 -17.39 -2.14
C VAL A 83 3.90 -16.70 -2.20
N ALA A 84 4.57 -16.72 -3.35
CA ALA A 84 5.89 -16.12 -3.49
C ALA A 84 5.86 -14.59 -3.37
N MET A 85 4.77 -13.93 -3.78
CA MET A 85 4.65 -12.47 -3.77
C MET A 85 4.20 -11.90 -2.44
N PHE A 86 3.18 -12.51 -1.81
CA PHE A 86 2.46 -11.89 -0.69
C PHE A 86 2.60 -12.61 0.63
N TYR A 87 2.91 -13.91 0.61
CA TYR A 87 2.71 -14.79 1.76
C TYR A 87 3.90 -15.75 2.02
N HIS A 88 5.10 -15.46 1.51
CA HIS A 88 6.20 -16.43 1.55
C HIS A 88 6.79 -16.62 2.96
N ASP A 89 6.51 -15.72 3.89
CA ASP A 89 6.85 -15.79 5.31
C ASP A 89 5.64 -16.18 6.20
N VAL A 90 4.45 -16.36 5.62
CA VAL A 90 3.24 -16.68 6.38
C VAL A 90 3.20 -18.19 6.69
N PRO A 91 2.85 -18.58 7.94
CA PRO A 91 2.66 -19.99 8.31
C PRO A 91 1.73 -20.74 7.36
N GLU A 92 2.03 -22.01 7.09
CA GLU A 92 1.40 -22.76 5.99
C GLU A 92 -0.13 -22.85 6.09
N ASP A 93 -0.65 -23.04 7.31
CA ASP A 93 -2.08 -23.09 7.60
C ASP A 93 -2.79 -21.77 7.27
N LEU A 94 -2.25 -20.65 7.77
CA LEU A 94 -2.76 -19.31 7.48
C LEU A 94 -2.60 -18.95 6.01
N ARG A 95 -1.48 -19.35 5.40
CA ARG A 95 -1.19 -19.07 3.99
C ARG A 95 -2.16 -19.77 3.05
N LYS A 96 -2.51 -21.03 3.31
CA LYS A 96 -3.51 -21.76 2.51
C LYS A 96 -4.86 -21.04 2.53
N GLN A 97 -5.28 -20.58 3.71
CA GLN A 97 -6.51 -19.81 3.85
C GLN A 97 -6.41 -18.45 3.12
N ALA A 98 -5.31 -17.71 3.31
CA ALA A 98 -5.09 -16.42 2.66
C ALA A 98 -5.11 -16.52 1.13
N VAL A 99 -4.52 -17.58 0.55
CA VAL A 99 -4.58 -17.83 -0.90
C VAL A 99 -6.00 -18.18 -1.35
N ALA A 100 -6.75 -18.96 -0.56
CA ALA A 100 -8.14 -19.32 -0.88
C ALA A 100 -9.09 -18.11 -0.82
N ASP A 101 -8.83 -17.16 0.08
CA ASP A 101 -9.62 -15.94 0.25
C ASP A 101 -9.20 -14.82 -0.72
N LEU A 102 -8.07 -14.98 -1.41
CA LEU A 102 -7.55 -13.96 -2.31
C LEU A 102 -8.44 -13.80 -3.54
N THR A 103 -9.01 -12.62 -3.69
CA THR A 103 -9.72 -12.19 -4.90
C THR A 103 -8.87 -11.23 -5.72
N GLY A 104 -9.16 -11.11 -7.00
CA GLY A 104 -8.50 -10.11 -7.84
C GLY A 104 -9.05 -8.69 -7.63
N PHE A 105 -8.28 -7.70 -8.09
CA PHE A 105 -8.67 -6.28 -8.04
C PHE A 105 -8.85 -5.71 -9.45
N ALA A 106 -9.64 -4.64 -9.57
CA ALA A 106 -10.00 -4.09 -10.87
C ALA A 106 -8.79 -3.45 -11.59
N LYS A 107 -8.56 -3.83 -12.86
CA LYS A 107 -7.54 -3.25 -13.75
C LYS A 107 -7.61 -1.74 -13.82
N TRP A 108 -8.81 -1.19 -13.98
CA TRP A 108 -9.01 0.25 -14.10
C TRP A 108 -8.53 1.01 -12.87
N GLY A 109 -8.67 0.41 -11.69
CA GLY A 109 -8.15 0.97 -10.47
C GLY A 109 -6.63 1.11 -10.51
N LEU A 110 -5.91 0.15 -11.08
CA LEU A 110 -4.45 0.20 -11.20
C LEU A 110 -3.99 1.42 -12.02
N MET A 111 -4.74 1.71 -13.10
CA MET A 111 -4.43 2.77 -14.05
C MET A 111 -4.96 4.15 -13.62
N ALA A 112 -5.90 4.18 -12.67
CA ALA A 112 -6.47 5.41 -12.17
C ALA A 112 -5.39 6.24 -11.46
N LYS A 113 -5.34 7.53 -11.80
CA LYS A 113 -4.41 8.48 -11.21
C LYS A 113 -5.08 9.18 -10.04
N VAL A 114 -4.30 9.45 -8.99
CA VAL A 114 -4.80 10.27 -7.88
C VAL A 114 -4.75 11.75 -8.27
N ASP A 115 -5.83 12.47 -7.98
CA ASP A 115 -5.94 13.93 -8.16
C ASP A 115 -5.68 14.67 -6.84
N ASN A 116 -5.79 13.95 -5.73
CA ASN A 116 -5.66 14.43 -4.37
C ASN A 116 -4.49 13.77 -3.63
N GLU A 117 -3.96 14.48 -2.64
CA GLU A 117 -2.80 14.08 -1.85
C GLU A 117 -3.11 14.30 -0.36
N SER A 118 -3.95 13.42 0.22
CA SER A 118 -4.43 13.60 1.60
C SER A 118 -3.29 13.66 2.64
N TRP A 119 -2.15 13.06 2.33
CA TRP A 119 -0.91 13.12 3.10
C TRP A 119 -0.30 14.53 3.25
N ARG A 120 -0.81 15.54 2.54
CA ARG A 120 -0.40 16.94 2.73
C ARG A 120 -0.90 17.55 4.03
N ASN A 121 -2.08 17.14 4.50
CA ASN A 121 -2.78 17.79 5.61
C ASN A 121 -3.05 16.87 6.80
N ILE A 122 -2.82 15.57 6.64
CA ILE A 122 -3.01 14.54 7.65
C ILE A 122 -1.66 13.92 7.97
N ASP A 123 -1.40 13.66 9.24
CA ASP A 123 -0.10 13.12 9.66
C ASP A 123 0.11 11.73 9.07
N VAL A 124 1.34 11.43 8.64
CA VAL A 124 1.64 10.24 7.84
C VAL A 124 2.51 9.28 8.63
N ALA A 125 2.12 8.01 8.67
CA ALA A 125 2.94 6.92 9.18
C ALA A 125 3.11 5.85 8.11
N TYR A 126 4.29 5.22 8.07
CA TYR A 126 4.60 4.16 7.10
C TYR A 126 5.29 2.98 7.79
N LEU A 127 4.71 1.78 7.67
CA LEU A 127 5.35 0.51 8.06
C LEU A 127 5.92 -0.17 6.82
N LYS A 128 7.25 -0.17 6.74
CA LYS A 128 7.99 -0.85 5.67
C LYS A 128 8.06 -2.36 5.93
N CYS A 129 7.99 -3.15 4.87
CA CYS A 129 8.22 -4.59 4.90
C CYS A 129 9.52 -4.88 4.13
N THR A 130 10.55 -5.40 4.81
CA THR A 130 11.91 -5.47 4.25
C THR A 130 12.12 -6.61 3.25
N ASP A 131 11.31 -7.67 3.32
CA ASP A 131 11.34 -8.80 2.37
C ASP A 131 10.10 -8.82 1.47
N ASP A 132 9.53 -7.63 1.22
CA ASP A 132 8.40 -7.46 0.31
C ASP A 132 8.85 -7.66 -1.15
N ARG A 133 8.22 -8.61 -1.84
CA ARG A 133 8.49 -8.91 -3.26
C ARG A 133 7.44 -8.32 -4.19
N ALA A 134 6.31 -7.88 -3.64
CA ALA A 134 5.24 -7.24 -4.39
C ALA A 134 5.50 -5.73 -4.55
N LEU A 135 5.91 -5.08 -3.46
CA LEU A 135 6.37 -3.70 -3.44
C LEU A 135 7.78 -3.68 -2.84
N PRO A 136 8.83 -3.91 -3.63
CA PRO A 136 10.21 -4.01 -3.16
C PRO A 136 10.62 -2.88 -2.21
N PHE A 137 11.37 -3.24 -1.17
CA PHE A 137 11.80 -2.30 -0.13
C PHE A 137 12.40 -0.98 -0.67
N PRO A 138 13.30 -0.99 -1.69
CA PRO A 138 13.81 0.27 -2.26
C PRO A 138 12.74 1.18 -2.86
N MET A 139 11.64 0.62 -3.37
CA MET A 139 10.52 1.39 -3.91
C MET A 139 9.66 2.00 -2.80
N GLN A 140 9.44 1.26 -1.70
CA GLN A 140 8.83 1.82 -0.50
C GLN A 140 9.64 3.02 0.01
N GLU A 141 10.96 2.87 0.12
CA GLU A 141 11.83 3.96 0.56
C GLU A 141 11.85 5.15 -0.40
N LYS A 142 11.82 4.87 -1.71
CA LYS A 142 11.75 5.93 -2.73
C LYS A 142 10.49 6.77 -2.55
N MET A 143 9.31 6.15 -2.45
CA MET A 143 8.05 6.90 -2.28
C MET A 143 8.03 7.73 -0.99
N ILE A 144 8.57 7.17 0.11
CA ILE A 144 8.69 7.91 1.38
C ILE A 144 9.60 9.13 1.20
N ARG A 145 10.78 8.95 0.58
CA ARG A 145 11.71 10.06 0.30
C ARG A 145 11.08 11.13 -0.58
N ASP A 146 10.40 10.73 -1.66
CA ASP A 146 9.73 11.66 -2.58
C ASP A 146 8.70 12.56 -1.85
N VAL A 147 8.01 12.01 -0.84
CA VAL A 147 7.08 12.78 0.03
C VAL A 147 7.83 13.65 1.04
N GLN A 148 8.89 13.14 1.66
CA GLN A 148 9.72 13.90 2.61
C GLN A 148 10.42 15.10 1.96
N GLU A 149 10.86 14.97 0.71
CA GLU A 149 11.46 16.05 -0.09
C GLU A 149 10.49 17.22 -0.34
N LEU A 150 9.18 16.97 -0.24
CA LEU A 150 8.14 18.00 -0.30
C LEU A 150 7.86 18.65 1.06
N GLY A 151 8.67 18.35 2.09
CA GLY A 151 8.56 18.92 3.43
C GLY A 151 7.52 18.23 4.32
N ILE A 152 7.03 17.04 3.94
CA ILE A 152 6.07 16.28 4.75
C ILE A 152 6.81 15.33 5.68
N GLU A 153 6.53 15.43 6.97
CA GLU A 153 7.04 14.49 7.95
C GLU A 153 6.33 13.14 7.83
N VAL A 154 7.11 12.06 7.73
CA VAL A 154 6.61 10.69 7.69
C VAL A 154 7.20 9.93 8.86
N ARG A 155 6.34 9.40 9.74
CA ARG A 155 6.76 8.50 10.81
C ARG A 155 7.01 7.11 10.23
N VAL A 156 8.28 6.74 10.07
CA VAL A 156 8.68 5.48 9.43
C VAL A 156 8.99 4.42 10.48
N SER A 157 8.50 3.21 10.25
CA SER A 157 8.85 1.98 10.96
C SER A 157 9.14 0.88 9.95
N SER A 158 9.74 -0.23 10.37
CA SER A 158 10.02 -1.37 9.50
C SER A 158 9.86 -2.69 10.24
N CYS A 159 9.46 -3.73 9.53
CA CYS A 159 9.42 -5.11 10.00
C CYS A 159 10.02 -6.05 8.93
N ASP A 160 10.55 -7.17 9.39
CA ASP A 160 11.15 -8.24 8.58
C ASP A 160 10.09 -9.21 8.04
N SER A 161 9.13 -8.64 7.32
CA SER A 161 7.99 -9.35 6.73
C SER A 161 8.03 -9.30 5.20
N SER A 162 7.31 -10.25 4.58
CA SER A 162 6.77 -10.14 3.22
C SER A 162 5.72 -9.04 3.11
N HIS A 163 4.95 -9.03 2.01
CA HIS A 163 3.91 -8.03 1.74
C HIS A 163 2.77 -8.01 2.77
N SER A 164 2.55 -9.08 3.55
CA SER A 164 1.37 -9.25 4.42
C SER A 164 1.72 -9.38 5.91
N PRO A 165 2.33 -8.36 6.53
CA PRO A 165 2.78 -8.42 7.94
C PRO A 165 1.64 -8.64 8.93
N PHE A 166 0.40 -8.28 8.55
CA PHE A 166 -0.79 -8.52 9.37
C PHE A 166 -1.16 -10.01 9.49
N LEU A 167 -0.58 -10.88 8.66
CA LEU A 167 -0.71 -12.33 8.75
C LEU A 167 0.51 -12.99 9.39
N SER A 168 1.72 -12.61 8.96
CA SER A 168 2.97 -13.23 9.46
C SER A 168 3.38 -12.70 10.84
N GLN A 169 3.14 -11.42 11.12
CA GLN A 169 3.55 -10.73 12.34
C GLN A 169 2.44 -9.82 12.92
N PRO A 170 1.26 -10.38 13.26
CA PRO A 170 0.11 -9.58 13.66
C PRO A 170 0.38 -8.67 14.86
N GLN A 171 1.16 -9.14 15.85
CA GLN A 171 1.49 -8.33 17.03
C GLN A 171 2.35 -7.11 16.67
N THR A 172 3.32 -7.26 15.77
CA THR A 172 4.13 -6.13 15.26
C THR A 172 3.24 -5.05 14.63
N VAL A 173 2.21 -5.46 13.87
CA VAL A 173 1.26 -4.52 13.25
C VAL A 173 0.35 -3.86 14.30
N VAL A 174 -0.14 -4.63 15.29
CA VAL A 174 -0.93 -4.09 16.40
C VAL A 174 -0.14 -3.05 17.18
N ASP A 175 1.06 -3.39 17.63
CA ASP A 175 1.94 -2.49 18.39
C ASP A 175 2.28 -1.22 17.60
N TRP A 176 2.51 -1.36 16.29
CA TRP A 176 2.73 -0.21 15.41
C TRP A 176 1.50 0.71 15.36
N ILE A 177 0.30 0.16 15.21
CA ILE A 177 -0.95 0.94 15.17
C ILE A 177 -1.21 1.62 16.52
N GLU A 178 -1.09 0.90 17.63
CA GLU A 178 -1.25 1.46 18.98
C GLU A 178 -0.21 2.55 19.26
N GLY A 179 1.02 2.39 18.76
CA GLY A 179 2.06 3.41 18.83
C GLY A 179 1.72 4.73 18.12
N LEU A 180 0.72 4.75 17.22
CA LEU A 180 0.20 5.96 16.58
C LEU A 180 -0.88 6.66 17.42
N THR A 181 -1.57 5.91 18.29
CA THR A 181 -2.68 6.41 19.12
C THR A 181 -2.25 6.84 20.52
N ALA A 182 -1.06 6.43 20.96
CA ALA A 182 -0.47 6.92 22.21
C ALA A 182 -0.27 8.44 22.16
N VAL A 183 -1.01 9.15 23.03
CA VAL A 183 -1.02 10.61 23.21
C VAL A 183 0.05 11.03 24.21
#